data_AF-A0A938UQY8-F1
#
_entry.id   AF-A0A938UQY8-F1
#
_cell.length_a   1.000
_cell.length_b   1.000
_cell.length_c   1.000
_cell.angle_alpha   90.00
_cell.angle_beta   90.00
_cell.angle_gamma   90.00
#
_symmetry.space_group_name_H-M   'P 1'
#
loop_
_entity.id
_entity.type
_entity.pdbx_description
1 polymer ?
#
loop_
_entity_poly.entity_id
_entity_poly.type
_entity_poly.pdbx_seq_one_letter_code
_entity_poly.pdbx_strand_id
1 'polypeptide(L)' 'MREEIGLTQERLAWDCDLTKGYLCQIEAGRRLAALTVLDRIAERLGVGLLDVVAGATPDTASARAIDALRTRGA' A
#
# COMPACT_ATOMS: atom_id res chain seq x y z
N MET A 1 7.55 -5.45 -0.84
CA MET A 1 7.37 -3.99 -0.67
C MET A 1 8.09 -3.45 0.58
N ARG A 2 7.54 -3.42 1.81
CA ARG A 2 8.29 -2.90 2.98
C ARG A 2 9.54 -3.71 3.33
N GLU A 3 9.46 -5.02 3.14
CA GLU A 3 10.55 -5.96 3.44
C GLU A 3 11.71 -5.82 2.45
N GLU A 4 11.43 -5.44 1.20
CA GLU A 4 12.44 -5.17 0.16
C GLU A 4 13.31 -3.96 0.48
N ILE A 5 12.79 -3.02 1.29
CA ILE A 5 13.52 -1.84 1.77
C ILE A 5 13.92 -1.96 3.25
N GLY A 6 13.86 -3.16 3.83
CA GLY A 6 14.35 -3.45 5.18
C GLY A 6 13.50 -2.86 6.32
N LEU A 7 12.23 -2.52 6.10
CA LEU A 7 11.35 -1.98 7.13
C LEU A 7 10.57 -3.06 7.88
N THR A 8 10.61 -2.98 9.21
CA THR A 8 9.71 -3.73 10.09
C THR A 8 8.31 -3.10 10.12
N GLN A 9 7.29 -3.88 10.50
CA GLN A 9 5.94 -3.36 10.71
C GLN A 9 5.92 -2.27 11.79
N GLU A 10 6.66 -2.46 12.88
CA GLU A 10 6.77 -1.47 13.95
C GLU A 10 7.31 -0.14 13.44
N ARG A 11 8.38 -0.19 12.62
CA ARG A 11 8.99 1.02 12.09
C ARG A 11 8.07 1.74 11.11
N LEU A 12 7.44 1.00 10.20
CA LEU A 12 6.50 1.58 9.26
C LEU A 12 5.27 2.17 9.97
N ALA A 13 4.73 1.46 10.97
CA ALA A 13 3.60 1.95 11.74
C ALA A 13 3.96 3.24 12.50
N TRP A 14 5.13 3.28 13.14
CA TRP A 14 5.64 4.48 13.80
C TRP A 14 5.79 5.65 12.83
N ASP A 15 6.43 5.43 11.67
CA ASP A 15 6.66 6.48 10.67
C ASP A 15 5.36 7.01 10.06
N CYS A 16 4.27 6.22 10.06
CA CYS A 16 2.96 6.59 9.50
C CYS A 16 1.92 7.06 10.53
N ASP A 17 2.32 7.21 11.81
CA ASP A 17 1.43 7.50 12.95
C ASP A 17 0.29 6.48 13.08
N LEU A 18 0.66 5.20 13.09
CA LEU A 18 -0.25 4.05 13.22
C LEU A 18 0.21 3.16 14.37
N THR A 19 -0.72 2.39 14.93
CA THR A 19 -0.34 1.27 15.79
C THR A 19 0.14 0.10 14.93
N LYS A 20 1.12 -0.67 15.41
CA LYS A 20 1.57 -1.91 14.75
C LYS A 20 0.39 -2.86 14.49
N GLY A 21 -0.51 -2.99 15.46
CA GLY A 21 -1.71 -3.83 15.34
C GLY A 21 -2.62 -3.37 14.20
N TYR A 22 -2.82 -2.07 14.03
CA TYR A 22 -3.61 -1.54 12.93
C TYR A 22 -2.95 -1.80 11.57
N LEU A 23 -1.65 -1.53 11.44
CA LEU A 23 -0.89 -1.84 10.22
C LEU A 23 -0.96 -3.34 9.88
N CYS A 24 -0.82 -4.23 10.86
CA CYS A 24 -0.94 -5.68 10.67
C CYS A 24 -2.32 -6.09 10.12
N GLN A 25 -3.40 -5.45 10.57
CA GLN A 25 -4.75 -5.71 10.03
C GLN A 25 -4.90 -5.20 8.58
N ILE A 26 -4.26 -4.08 8.24
CA ILE A 26 -4.24 -3.53 6.88
C ILE A 26 -3.47 -4.47 5.94
N GLU A 27 -2.24 -4.85 6.29
CA GLU A 27 -1.40 -5.73 5.46
C GLU A 27 -2.03 -7.12 5.27
N ALA A 28 -2.76 -7.61 6.27
CA ALA A 28 -3.48 -8.89 6.18
C ALA A 28 -4.81 -8.81 5.42
N GLY A 29 -5.18 -7.63 4.87
CA GLY A 29 -6.46 -7.42 4.19
C GLY A 29 -7.70 -7.52 5.08
N ARG A 30 -7.51 -7.55 6.41
CA ARG A 30 -8.61 -7.68 7.38
C ARG A 30 -9.27 -6.35 7.73
N ARG A 31 -8.62 -5.22 7.40
CA ARG A 31 -9.17 -3.89 7.62
C ARG A 31 -8.85 -2.96 6.47
N LEU A 32 -9.89 -2.37 5.88
CA LEU A 32 -9.75 -1.28 4.92
C LEU A 32 -9.40 0.01 5.67
N ALA A 33 -8.29 0.63 5.31
CA ALA A 33 -7.90 1.94 5.83
C ALA A 33 -8.47 3.07 4.97
N ALA A 34 -8.54 4.27 5.55
CA ALA A 34 -8.87 5.46 4.78
C ALA A 34 -7.78 5.74 3.73
N LEU A 35 -8.16 6.38 2.60
CA LEU A 35 -7.20 6.74 1.55
C LEU A 35 -6.03 7.56 2.07
N THR A 36 -6.28 8.48 3.02
CA THR A 36 -5.25 9.30 3.66
C THR A 36 -4.22 8.47 4.45
N VAL A 37 -4.61 7.31 4.99
CA VAL A 37 -3.68 6.39 5.65
C VAL A 37 -2.87 5.61 4.61
N LEU A 38 -3.52 5.15 3.55
CA LEU A 38 -2.86 4.44 2.46
C LEU A 38 -1.84 5.32 1.73
N ASP A 39 -2.15 6.62 1.59
CA ASP A 39 -1.28 7.63 0.99
C ASP A 39 0.00 7.84 1.82
N ARG A 40 -0.12 8.02 3.14
CA ARG A 40 1.06 8.10 4.03
C ARG A 40 1.93 6.84 3.98
N ILE A 41 1.30 5.67 3.89
CA ILE A 41 2.02 4.40 3.73
C ILE A 41 2.75 4.38 2.38
N ALA A 42 2.10 4.80 1.28
CA ALA A 42 2.70 4.86 -0.04
C ALA A 42 3.91 5.79 -0.08
N GLU A 43 3.76 7.02 0.44
CA GLU A 43 4.84 7.99 0.58
C GLU A 43 6.02 7.41 1.36
N ARG A 44 5.73 6.77 2.51
CA ARG A 44 6.79 6.21 3.35
C ARG A 44 7.53 5.05 2.68
N LEU A 45 6.85 4.29 1.84
CA LEU A 45 7.42 3.18 1.07
C LEU A 45 8.05 3.64 -0.25
N GLY A 46 7.90 4.90 -0.64
CA GLY A 46 8.45 5.45 -1.87
C GLY A 46 7.77 4.93 -3.15
N VAL A 47 6.47 4.64 -3.09
CA VAL A 47 5.69 4.15 -4.23
C VAL A 47 4.48 5.04 -4.51
N GLY A 48 3.77 4.78 -5.61
CA GLY A 48 2.47 5.42 -5.85
C GLY A 48 1.35 4.81 -4.99
N LEU A 49 0.35 5.63 -4.65
CA LEU A 49 -0.85 5.17 -3.93
C LEU A 49 -1.54 3.98 -4.62
N LEU A 50 -1.56 3.95 -5.96
CA LEU A 50 -2.12 2.84 -6.71
C LEU A 50 -1.38 1.52 -6.45
N ASP A 51 -0.07 1.54 -6.17
CA ASP A 51 0.70 0.34 -5.88
C ASP A 51 0.32 -0.25 -4.52
N VAL A 52 -0.05 0.60 -3.56
CA VAL A 52 -0.55 0.19 -2.23
C VAL A 52 -1.97 -0.38 -2.32
N VAL A 53 -2.86 0.27 -3.08
CA VAL A 53 -4.27 -0.13 -3.20
C VAL A 53 -4.43 -1.39 -4.07
N ALA A 54 -3.60 -1.54 -5.09
CA ALA A 54 -3.67 -2.64 -6.05
C ALA A 54 -3.29 -4.01 -5.48
N GLY A 55 -2.37 -4.05 -4.50
CA GLY A 55 -1.80 -5.29 -3.97
C GLY A 55 -0.99 -6.11 -4.99
N ALA A 56 -0.04 -6.91 -4.50
CA ALA A 56 0.94 -7.66 -5.30
C ALA A 56 0.38 -8.87 -6.09
N THR A 57 -0.92 -9.10 -6.08
CA THR A 57 -1.57 -9.96 -7.07
C THR A 57 -2.90 -9.33 -7.42
N PRO A 58 -2.92 -8.40 -8.38
CA PRO A 58 -4.17 -8.14 -9.03
C PRO A 58 -4.71 -9.46 -9.57
N ASP A 59 -5.96 -9.82 -9.26
CA ASP A 59 -6.69 -10.68 -10.18
C ASP A 59 -6.52 -10.09 -11.58
N THR A 60 -6.38 -10.93 -12.59
CA THR A 60 -5.97 -10.56 -13.96
C THR A 60 -6.80 -9.38 -14.50
N ALA A 61 -8.05 -9.25 -14.08
CA ALA A 61 -8.91 -8.11 -14.36
C ALA A 61 -8.43 -6.78 -13.75
N SER A 62 -8.09 -6.76 -12.47
CA SER A 62 -7.55 -5.58 -11.77
C SER A 62 -6.20 -5.15 -12.33
N ALA A 63 -5.37 -6.11 -12.76
CA ALA A 63 -4.02 -5.84 -13.27
C ALA A 63 -4.11 -4.99 -14.54
N ARG A 64 -4.99 -5.43 -15.46
CA ARG A 64 -5.28 -4.74 -16.71
C ARG A 64 -5.91 -3.38 -16.47
N ALA A 65 -6.79 -3.26 -15.48
CA ALA A 65 -7.43 -1.99 -15.15
C ALA A 65 -6.39 -0.97 -14.64
N ILE A 66 -5.46 -1.39 -13.78
CA ILE A 66 -4.39 -0.53 -13.26
C ILE A 66 -3.43 -0.12 -14.37
N ASP A 67 -3.02 -1.05 -15.23
CA ASP A 67 -2.15 -0.77 -16.36
C ASP A 67 -2.79 0.20 -17.37
N ALA A 68 -4.10 0.04 -17.63
CA ALA A 68 -4.89 0.96 -18.43
C ALA A 68 -5.00 2.37 -17.81
N LEU A 69 -5.00 2.48 -16.48
CA LEU A 69 -4.98 3.78 -15.80
C LEU A 69 -3.62 4.47 -15.91
N ARG A 70 -2.52 3.71 -15.84
CA ARG A 70 -1.15 4.26 -15.99
C ARG A 70 -0.87 4.75 -17.42
N THR A 71 -1.37 4.05 -18.43
CA THR A 71 -1.17 4.41 -19.85
C THR A 71 -2.00 5.60 -20.33
N ARG A 72 -3.04 6.02 -19.59
CA ARG A 72 -3.89 7.17 -19.92
C ARG A 72 -3.41 8.51 -19.34
N GLY A 73 -2.43 8.50 -18.45
CA GLY A 73 -1.93 9.70 -17.74
C GLY A 73 -0.59 10.24 -18.24
N ALA A 74 0.00 9.65 -19.29
CA ALA A 74 1.27 10.05 -19.90
C ALA A 74 1.08 10.82 -21.21
#